data_AF-A0A414J2Z1-F1
#
_entry.id   AF-A0A414J2Z1-F1
#
_cell.length_a   1.000
_cell.length_b   1.000
_cell.length_c   1.000
_cell.angle_alpha   90.00
_cell.angle_beta   90.00
_cell.angle_gamma   90.00
#
_symmetry.space_group_name_H-M   'P 1'
#
loop_
_entity.id
_entity.type
_entity.pdbx_description
1 polymer ?
#
loop_
_entity_poly.entity_id
_entity_poly.type
_entity_poly.pdbx_seq_one_letter_code
_entity_poly.pdbx_strand_id
1 'polypeptide(L)'
;MKSKLCSSMPLSRLFLIMLPVTRRRAVFEDIIKSNNCKRRANDRSEQLKNSLRGYKTMSGSMKRTLQDMGFVITEEGKHYKFIYYGDGRYMATLAKTPSDNRSGMNIALEIIKDMF
;
A
#
# COMPACT_ATOMS: atom_id res chain seq x y z
N MET A 1 -8.01 -14.80 6.49
CA MET A 1 -6.63 -15.13 6.03
C MET A 1 -6.35 -14.75 4.57
N LYS A 2 -7.26 -15.00 3.61
CA LYS A 2 -7.06 -14.68 2.17
C LYS A 2 -6.74 -13.20 1.87
N SER A 3 -7.14 -12.26 2.72
CA SER A 3 -7.00 -10.81 2.48
C SER A 3 -5.60 -10.24 2.73
N LYS A 4 -4.78 -10.88 3.58
CA LYS A 4 -3.48 -10.32 4.01
C LYS A 4 -2.35 -10.62 3.01
N LEU A 5 -2.39 -11.77 2.35
CA LEU A 5 -1.37 -12.20 1.38
C LEU A 5 -1.27 -11.28 0.16
N CYS A 6 -2.40 -10.69 -0.21
CA CYS A 6 -2.53 -9.93 -1.45
C CYS A 6 -1.94 -8.52 -1.40
N SER A 7 -1.80 -7.97 -0.20
CA SER A 7 -1.28 -6.63 0.08
C SER A 7 0.24 -6.54 0.05
N SER A 8 0.96 -7.64 0.18
CA SER A 8 2.42 -7.66 0.39
C SER A 8 3.19 -8.28 -0.78
N MET A 9 2.58 -8.37 -1.96
CA MET A 9 3.05 -9.24 -3.03
C MET A 9 4.21 -8.75 -3.92
N PRO A 10 4.56 -7.44 -4.06
CA PRO A 10 5.58 -7.09 -5.04
C PRO A 10 6.94 -7.74 -4.71
N LEU A 11 7.26 -7.91 -3.43
CA LEU A 11 8.53 -8.51 -2.96
C LEU A 11 8.51 -10.04 -2.82
N SER A 12 7.35 -10.66 -2.59
CA SER A 12 7.27 -12.13 -2.50
C SER A 12 7.66 -12.83 -3.79
N ARG A 13 7.41 -12.19 -4.95
CA ARG A 13 7.65 -12.77 -6.27
C ARG A 13 9.12 -12.75 -6.67
N LEU A 14 9.85 -11.69 -6.30
CA LEU A 14 11.32 -11.61 -6.49
C LEU A 14 12.06 -12.62 -5.58
N PHE A 15 11.63 -12.75 -4.32
CA PHE A 15 12.23 -13.71 -3.40
C PHE A 15 12.02 -15.15 -3.86
N LEU A 16 10.86 -15.44 -4.46
CA LEU A 16 10.56 -16.75 -5.01
C LEU A 16 11.51 -17.11 -6.16
N ILE A 17 11.85 -16.17 -7.04
CA ILE A 17 12.74 -16.40 -8.19
C ILE A 17 14.14 -16.84 -7.74
N MET A 18 14.67 -16.28 -6.66
CA MET A 18 16.00 -16.62 -6.12
C MET A 18 16.05 -17.88 -5.26
N LEU A 19 14.91 -18.50 -4.94
CA LEU A 19 14.86 -19.73 -4.15
C LEU A 19 15.00 -20.99 -5.03
N PRO A 20 15.81 -21.98 -4.62
CA PRO A 20 15.88 -23.26 -5.30
C PRO A 20 14.49 -23.92 -5.35
N VAL A 21 14.23 -24.68 -6.42
CA VAL A 21 12.92 -25.31 -6.67
C VAL A 21 12.69 -26.41 -5.63
N THR A 22 12.02 -26.04 -4.53
CA THR A 22 11.69 -26.92 -3.41
C THR A 22 10.18 -27.11 -3.30
N ARG A 23 9.74 -28.16 -2.59
CA ARG A 23 8.31 -28.36 -2.30
C ARG A 23 7.68 -27.15 -1.61
N ARG A 24 8.42 -26.46 -0.74
CA ARG A 24 7.94 -25.22 -0.10
C ARG A 24 7.66 -24.13 -1.13
N ARG A 25 8.54 -23.96 -2.11
CA ARG A 25 8.34 -23.01 -3.22
C ARG A 25 7.07 -23.35 -4.03
N ALA A 26 6.87 -24.62 -4.39
CA ALA A 26 5.69 -25.04 -5.13
C ALA A 26 4.38 -24.72 -4.37
N VAL A 27 4.33 -25.03 -3.07
CA VAL A 27 3.19 -24.69 -2.21
C VAL A 27 2.96 -23.18 -2.16
N PHE A 28 4.02 -22.37 -2.05
CA PHE A 28 3.89 -20.91 -2.11
C PHE A 28 3.38 -20.43 -3.48
N GLU A 29 3.90 -20.96 -4.58
CA GLU A 29 3.42 -20.62 -5.94
C GLU A 29 1.94 -20.95 -6.12
N ASP A 30 1.49 -22.10 -5.64
CA ASP A 30 0.09 -22.52 -5.76
C ASP A 30 -0.84 -21.63 -4.91
N ILE A 31 -0.40 -21.24 -3.71
CA ILE A 31 -1.12 -20.28 -2.86
C ILE A 31 -1.17 -18.92 -3.54
N ILE A 32 -0.08 -18.45 -4.14
CA ILE A 32 -0.04 -17.16 -4.85
C ILE A 32 -0.95 -17.19 -6.09
N LYS A 33 -0.87 -18.25 -6.92
CA LYS A 33 -1.68 -18.40 -8.14
C LYS A 33 -3.16 -18.54 -7.83
N SER A 34 -3.52 -19.27 -6.77
CA SER A 34 -4.92 -19.44 -6.36
C SER A 34 -5.55 -18.18 -5.74
N ASN A 35 -4.73 -17.24 -5.26
CA ASN A 35 -5.22 -15.95 -4.81
C ASN A 35 -5.28 -14.96 -5.99
N ASN A 36 -6.50 -14.56 -6.38
CA ASN A 36 -6.74 -13.64 -7.51
C ASN A 36 -6.36 -12.19 -7.16
N CYS A 37 -5.05 -11.92 -7.10
CA CYS A 37 -4.53 -10.76 -6.41
C CYS A 37 -4.46 -9.46 -7.21
N LYS A 38 -4.39 -9.57 -8.54
CA LYS A 38 -4.37 -8.42 -9.44
C LYS A 38 -5.63 -7.54 -9.30
N ARG A 39 -6.81 -8.17 -9.18
CA ARG A 39 -8.07 -7.44 -9.02
C ARG A 39 -8.09 -6.60 -7.73
N ARG A 40 -7.65 -7.19 -6.60
CA ARG A 40 -7.61 -6.48 -5.31
C ARG A 40 -6.59 -5.34 -5.28
N ALA A 41 -5.44 -5.50 -5.94
CA ALA A 41 -4.45 -4.44 -6.04
C ALA A 41 -5.03 -3.24 -6.81
N ASN A 42 -5.70 -3.49 -7.94
CA ASN A 42 -6.37 -2.44 -8.70
C ASN A 42 -7.45 -1.73 -7.88
N ASP A 43 -8.35 -2.50 -7.23
CA ASP A 43 -9.43 -1.94 -6.40
C ASP A 43 -8.87 -1.04 -5.28
N ARG A 44 -7.79 -1.49 -4.60
CA ARG A 44 -7.11 -0.70 -3.56
C ARG A 44 -6.42 0.52 -4.12
N SER A 45 -5.78 0.41 -5.28
CA SER A 45 -5.11 1.53 -5.94
C SER A 45 -6.11 2.65 -6.31
N GLU A 46 -7.29 2.27 -6.78
CA GLU A 46 -8.37 3.19 -7.11
C GLU A 46 -8.96 3.81 -5.86
N GLN A 47 -9.20 3.01 -4.82
CA GLN A 47 -9.69 3.51 -3.53
C GLN A 47 -8.71 4.51 -2.89
N LEU A 48 -7.40 4.27 -2.99
CA LEU A 48 -6.36 5.19 -2.52
C LEU A 48 -6.34 6.49 -3.33
N LYS A 49 -6.35 6.39 -4.67
CA LYS A 49 -6.42 7.56 -5.55
C LYS A 49 -7.64 8.42 -5.24
N ASN A 50 -8.81 7.80 -5.07
CA ASN A 50 -10.05 8.51 -4.74
C ASN A 50 -9.97 9.19 -3.37
N SER A 51 -9.29 8.56 -2.40
CA SER A 51 -9.11 9.14 -1.05
C SER A 51 -8.17 10.34 -1.06
N LEU A 52 -7.10 10.33 -1.85
CA LEU A 52 -6.08 11.39 -1.90
C LEU A 52 -6.32 12.43 -3.01
N ARG A 53 -7.36 12.26 -3.82
CA ARG A 53 -7.69 13.19 -4.92
C ARG A 53 -8.12 14.55 -4.37
N GLY A 54 -7.43 15.61 -4.79
CA GLY A 54 -7.72 16.98 -4.33
C GLY A 54 -7.41 17.22 -2.86
N TYR A 55 -6.48 16.44 -2.28
CA TYR A 55 -6.09 16.54 -0.89
C TYR A 55 -5.56 17.95 -0.55
N LYS A 56 -6.15 18.56 0.48
CA LYS A 56 -5.74 19.84 1.07
C LYS A 56 -5.36 19.70 2.54
N THR A 57 -6.14 18.92 3.28
CA THR A 57 -5.98 18.66 4.71
C THR A 57 -6.50 17.26 5.03
N MET A 58 -6.02 16.68 6.13
CA MET A 58 -6.44 15.34 6.55
C MET A 58 -7.79 15.40 7.28
N SER A 59 -8.85 14.95 6.61
CA SER A 59 -10.16 14.81 7.25
C SER A 59 -10.23 13.55 8.12
N GLY A 60 -11.08 13.57 9.15
CA GLY A 60 -11.28 12.41 10.01
C GLY A 60 -11.84 11.19 9.28
N SER A 61 -12.65 11.38 8.23
CA SER A 61 -13.13 10.28 7.38
C SER A 61 -12.00 9.69 6.53
N MET A 62 -11.18 10.54 5.89
CA MET A 62 -10.03 10.10 5.10
C MET A 62 -9.02 9.32 5.96
N LYS A 63 -8.73 9.80 7.17
CA LYS A 63 -7.83 9.12 8.11
C LYS A 63 -8.32 7.70 8.42
N ARG A 64 -9.62 7.53 8.69
CA ARG A 64 -10.23 6.20 8.92
C ARG A 64 -10.13 5.31 7.69
N THR A 65 -10.49 5.81 6.51
CA THR A 65 -10.38 5.04 5.26
C THR A 65 -8.95 4.53 5.02
N LEU A 66 -7.94 5.38 5.25
CA LEU A 66 -6.54 5.00 5.11
C LEU A 66 -6.12 3.98 6.19
N GLN A 67 -6.60 4.11 7.42
CA GLN A 67 -6.38 3.10 8.47
C GLN A 67 -7.01 1.75 8.12
N ASP A 68 -8.22 1.73 7.56
CA ASP A 68 -8.90 0.52 7.12
C ASP A 68 -8.17 -0.18 5.95
N MET A 69 -7.47 0.59 5.11
CA MET A 69 -6.58 0.05 4.08
C MET A 69 -5.33 -0.63 4.65
N GLY A 70 -4.99 -0.36 5.92
CA GLY A 70 -3.82 -0.89 6.61
C GLY A 70 -2.71 0.12 6.84
N PHE A 71 -2.94 1.42 6.65
CA PHE A 71 -1.94 2.44 6.95
C PHE A 71 -1.93 2.83 8.42
N VAL A 72 -0.76 2.76 9.04
CA VAL A 72 -0.49 3.39 10.33
C VAL A 72 -0.06 4.83 10.05
N ILE A 73 -0.85 5.79 10.52
CA ILE A 73 -0.62 7.22 10.29
C ILE A 73 -0.01 7.82 11.54
N THR A 74 1.20 8.36 11.41
CA THR A 74 1.90 9.08 12.47
C THR A 74 2.11 10.53 12.05
N GLU A 75 2.10 11.45 13.01
CA GLU A 75 2.31 12.87 12.74
C GLU A 75 3.75 13.24 13.04
N GLU A 76 4.45 13.77 12.03
CA GLU A 76 5.85 14.18 12.13
C GLU A 76 5.98 15.63 11.67
N GLY A 77 5.84 16.55 12.62
CA GLY A 77 5.88 17.99 12.38
C GLY A 77 4.85 18.43 11.33
N LYS A 78 5.35 18.91 10.17
CA LYS A 78 4.55 19.40 9.04
C LYS A 78 4.05 18.29 8.09
N HIS A 79 4.45 17.04 8.33
CA HIS A 79 4.12 15.92 7.46
C HIS A 79 3.40 14.81 8.24
N TYR A 80 2.54 14.07 7.55
CA TYR A 80 2.05 12.77 7.94
C TYR A 80 2.99 11.70 7.39
N LYS A 81 3.31 10.72 8.22
CA LYS A 81 4.03 9.52 7.82
C LYS A 81 3.07 8.35 7.81
N PHE A 82 2.96 7.71 6.65
CA PHE A 82 2.21 6.49 6.43
C PHE A 82 3.16 5.31 6.52
N ILE A 83 2.81 4.30 7.31
CA ILE A 83 3.54 3.04 7.39
C ILE A 83 2.55 1.92 7.07
N TYR A 84 2.86 1.11 6.06
CA TYR A 84 1.95 0.06 5.61
C TYR A 84 2.04 -1.17 6.51
N TYR A 85 0.92 -1.55 7.16
CA TYR A 85 0.82 -2.64 8.13
C TYR A 85 1.90 -2.62 9.25
N GLY A 86 2.50 -1.46 9.53
CA GLY A 86 3.56 -1.30 10.52
C GLY A 86 4.95 -1.75 10.07
N ASP A 87 5.15 -2.11 8.79
CA ASP A 87 6.47 -2.41 8.24
C ASP A 87 7.15 -1.11 7.75
N GLY A 88 8.21 -0.69 8.45
CA GLY A 88 8.94 0.55 8.17
C GLY A 88 9.62 0.60 6.80
N ARG A 89 9.73 -0.52 6.08
CA ARG A 89 10.24 -0.54 4.69
C ARG A 89 9.25 0.07 3.70
N TYR A 90 7.96 0.02 4.03
CA TYR A 90 6.90 0.55 3.20
C TYR A 90 6.31 1.78 3.88
N MET A 91 6.97 2.92 3.63
CA MET A 91 6.55 4.20 4.16
C MET A 91 6.41 5.26 3.09
N ALA A 92 5.51 6.21 3.31
CA ALA A 92 5.35 7.38 2.47
C ALA A 92 5.11 8.61 3.35
N THR A 93 5.46 9.80 2.85
CA THR A 93 5.28 11.05 3.58
C THR A 93 4.36 11.99 2.81
N LEU A 94 3.48 12.69 3.51
CA LEU A 94 2.53 13.64 2.91
C LEU A 94 2.47 14.90 3.75
N ALA A 95 2.60 16.07 3.13
CA ALA A 95 2.44 17.33 3.85
C ALA A 95 1.05 17.45 4.48
N LYS A 96 0.96 18.03 5.68
CA LYS A 96 -0.32 18.31 6.34
C LYS A 96 -1.20 19.25 5.52
N THR A 97 -0.56 20.26 4.93
CA THR A 97 -1.19 21.23 4.03
C THR A 97 -0.26 21.47 2.84
N PRO A 98 -0.42 20.72 1.74
CA PRO A 98 0.38 20.96 0.55
C PRO A 98 -0.07 22.26 -0.12
N SER A 99 0.90 23.03 -0.62
CA SER A 99 0.61 24.18 -1.49
C SER A 99 0.19 23.73 -2.89
N ASP A 100 0.59 22.54 -3.31
CA ASP A 100 0.30 21.99 -4.63
C ASP A 100 -0.87 20.99 -4.55
N ASN A 101 -1.87 21.22 -5.40
CA ASN A 101 -3.05 20.35 -5.51
C ASN A 101 -2.72 18.97 -6.09
N ARG A 102 -1.53 18.79 -6.68
CA ARG A 102 -1.05 17.50 -7.21
C ARG A 102 -0.35 16.65 -6.18
N SER A 103 0.02 17.20 -5.01
CA SER A 103 0.80 16.47 -4.00
C SER A 103 0.10 15.18 -3.55
N GLY A 104 -1.22 15.20 -3.35
CA GLY A 104 -1.98 14.00 -2.97
C GLY A 104 -1.91 12.89 -4.02
N MET A 105 -2.02 13.23 -5.30
CA MET A 105 -1.96 12.24 -6.39
C MET A 105 -0.55 11.71 -6.62
N ASN A 106 0.48 12.54 -6.45
CA ASN A 106 1.87 12.11 -6.58
C ASN A 106 2.22 11.08 -5.51
N ILE A 107 1.85 11.34 -4.25
CA ILE A 107 2.04 10.38 -3.15
C ILE A 107 1.20 9.11 -3.37
N ALA A 108 -0.03 9.23 -3.89
CA ALA A 108 -0.83 8.05 -4.23
C ALA A 108 -0.11 7.15 -5.25
N LEU A 109 0.52 7.73 -6.27
CA LEU A 109 1.28 6.98 -7.27
C LEU A 109 2.55 6.34 -6.70
N GLU A 110 3.25 7.04 -5.82
CA GLU A 110 4.42 6.51 -5.09
C GLU A 110 4.02 5.30 -4.24
N ILE A 111 2.96 5.42 -3.44
CA ILE A 111 2.42 4.34 -2.62
C ILE A 111 2.01 3.14 -3.49
N ILE A 112 1.32 3.38 -4.61
CA ILE A 112 0.90 2.29 -5.51
C ILE A 112 2.11 1.56 -6.09
N LYS A 113 3.16 2.29 -6.46
CA LYS A 113 4.36 1.69 -7.05
C LYS A 113 5.13 0.83 -6.05
N ASP A 114 5.23 1.28 -4.81
CA ASP A 114 6.12 0.68 -3.81
C ASP A 114 5.41 -0.32 -2.89
N MET A 115 4.08 -0.19 -2.72
CA MET A 115 3.31 -0.96 -1.74
C MET A 115 2.27 -1.91 -2.35
N PHE A 116 1.78 -1.67 -3.57
CA PHE A 116 0.76 -2.51 -4.23
C PHE A 116 1.32 -3.30 -5.41
#